data_AF-A0A3E0PXZ6-F1
#
_entry.id   AF-A0A3E0PXZ6-F1
#
_cell.length_a   1.000
_cell.length_b   1.000
_cell.length_c   1.000
_cell.angle_alpha   90.00
_cell.angle_beta   90.00
_cell.angle_gamma   90.00
#
_symmetry.space_group_name_H-M   'P 1'
#
loop_
_entity.id
_entity.type
_entity.pdbx_description
1 polymer ?
#
loop_
_entity_poly.entity_id
_entity_poly.type
_entity_poly.pdbx_seq_one_letter_code
_entity_poly.pdbx_strand_id
1 'polypeptide(L)'
;MPVSSTYIHFLQALNVINASLQANRDSAALNPLIRASKSTSTGGELAVAIHADGSDEPHDFFTIRLQNGLFVLVSHDAEERATAWKFSEGDLKEIARNPRKYIDNPALLAAEWMRRRVSVSA
;
A
#
# COMPACT_ATOMS: atom_id res chain seq x y z
N MET A 1 9.76 16.51 16.34
CA MET A 1 9.95 15.05 16.27
C MET A 1 10.62 14.74 14.94
N PRO A 2 11.69 13.93 14.90
CA PRO A 2 12.22 13.42 13.64
C PRO A 2 11.17 12.53 12.96
N VAL A 3 11.02 12.66 11.65
CA VAL A 3 10.16 11.78 10.85
C VAL A 3 10.83 10.41 10.77
N SER A 4 10.09 9.32 11.06
CA SER A 4 10.67 7.97 11.00
C SER A 4 11.08 7.60 9.58
N SER A 5 12.12 6.77 9.43
CA SER A 5 12.53 6.25 8.11
C SER A 5 11.40 5.48 7.44
N THR A 6 10.58 4.75 8.22
CA THR A 6 9.42 4.01 7.75
C THR A 6 8.37 4.93 7.13
N TYR A 7 8.07 6.07 7.76
CA TYR A 7 7.17 7.08 7.21
C TYR A 7 7.64 7.62 5.85
N ILE A 8 8.94 7.93 5.72
CA ILE A 8 9.52 8.43 4.47
C ILE A 8 9.41 7.37 3.37
N HIS A 9 9.81 6.14 3.65
CA HIS A 9 9.72 5.05 2.67
C HIS A 9 8.27 4.74 2.29
N PHE A 10 7.34 4.82 3.24
CA PHE A 10 5.92 4.64 2.98
C PHE A 10 5.39 5.70 2.01
N LEU A 11 5.66 6.98 2.26
CA LEU A 11 5.23 8.05 1.36
C LEU A 11 5.86 7.95 -0.03
N GLN A 12 7.14 7.58 -0.11
CA GLN A 12 7.82 7.36 -1.39
C GLN A 12 7.19 6.21 -2.16
N ALA A 13 6.94 5.07 -1.51
CA ALA A 13 6.26 3.94 -2.10
C ALA A 13 4.85 4.31 -2.56
N LEU A 14 4.09 5.05 -1.73
CA LEU A 14 2.75 5.52 -2.05
C LEU A 14 2.74 6.44 -3.28
N ASN A 15 3.75 7.29 -3.45
CA ASN A 15 3.91 8.12 -4.64
C ASN A 15 4.17 7.29 -5.90
N VAL A 16 5.01 6.25 -5.82
CA VAL A 16 5.25 5.33 -6.94
C VAL A 16 3.99 4.56 -7.31
N ILE A 17 3.26 4.06 -6.31
CA ILE A 17 1.95 3.42 -6.48
C ILE A 17 1.00 4.35 -7.23
N ASN A 18 0.87 5.61 -6.78
CA ASN A 18 0.02 6.60 -7.41
C ASN A 18 0.47 6.94 -8.83
N ALA A 19 1.77 7.04 -9.08
CA ALA A 19 2.30 7.23 -10.43
C ALA A 19 1.94 6.06 -11.35
N SER A 20 2.03 4.82 -10.85
CA SER A 20 1.61 3.63 -11.60
C SER A 20 0.10 3.65 -11.91
N LEU A 21 -0.73 4.00 -10.93
CA LEU A 21 -2.18 4.18 -11.13
C LEU A 21 -2.48 5.26 -12.15
N GLN A 22 -1.79 6.39 -12.10
CA GLN A 22 -1.96 7.49 -13.06
C GLN A 22 -1.49 7.16 -14.47
N ALA A 23 -0.41 6.39 -14.61
CA ALA A 23 0.11 5.99 -15.91
C ALA A 23 -0.76 4.89 -16.55
N ASN A 24 -1.45 4.10 -15.73
CA ASN A 24 -2.15 2.88 -16.14
C ASN A 24 -3.63 2.88 -15.74
N ARG A 25 -4.30 4.05 -15.77
CA ARG A 25 -5.68 4.25 -15.27
C ARG A 25 -6.70 3.31 -15.92
N ASP A 26 -6.51 3.04 -17.21
CA ASP A 26 -7.38 2.19 -18.01
C ASP A 26 -6.92 0.72 -18.03
N SER A 27 -5.85 0.39 -17.31
CA SER A 27 -5.32 -0.97 -17.26
C SER A 27 -6.23 -1.87 -16.43
N ALA A 28 -6.76 -2.91 -17.07
CA ALA A 28 -7.54 -3.94 -16.41
C ALA A 28 -6.78 -4.63 -15.25
N ALA A 29 -5.44 -4.60 -15.27
CA ALA A 29 -4.60 -5.15 -14.22
C ALA A 29 -4.79 -4.46 -12.86
N LEU A 30 -5.15 -3.16 -12.84
CA LEU A 30 -5.33 -2.38 -11.61
C LEU A 30 -6.79 -2.35 -11.12
N ASN A 31 -7.74 -2.91 -11.88
CA ASN A 31 -9.14 -2.97 -11.48
C ASN A 31 -9.41 -3.77 -10.20
N PRO A 32 -8.79 -4.95 -9.95
CA PRO A 32 -8.97 -5.69 -8.70
C PRO A 32 -8.50 -4.89 -7.47
N LEU A 33 -7.56 -3.99 -7.68
CA LEU A 33 -6.94 -3.15 -6.67
C LEU A 33 -7.84 -1.97 -6.31
N ILE A 34 -8.36 -1.27 -7.32
CA ILE A 34 -9.35 -0.19 -7.14
C ILE A 34 -10.67 -0.72 -6.55
N ARG A 35 -11.10 -1.92 -6.94
CA ARG A 35 -12.32 -2.53 -6.36
C ARG A 35 -12.16 -2.87 -4.89
N ALA A 36 -11.00 -3.38 -4.51
CA ALA A 36 -10.71 -3.74 -3.13
C ALA A 36 -10.68 -2.56 -2.17
N SER A 37 -10.13 -1.43 -2.62
CA SER A 37 -10.14 -0.21 -1.83
C SER A 37 -11.55 0.36 -1.68
N LYS A 38 -12.43 0.12 -2.66
CA LYS A 38 -13.85 0.54 -2.60
C LYS A 38 -14.74 -0.40 -1.78
N SER A 39 -14.35 -1.66 -1.59
CA SER A 39 -15.17 -2.65 -0.88
C SER A 39 -14.97 -2.65 0.63
N THR A 40 -14.15 -1.75 1.19
CA THR A 40 -13.98 -1.66 2.65
C THR A 40 -15.19 -1.00 3.31
N SER A 41 -15.64 -1.58 4.43
CA SER A 41 -16.79 -1.10 5.21
C SER A 41 -16.55 0.25 5.92
N THR A 42 -15.32 0.78 5.85
CA THR A 42 -14.82 2.00 6.50
C THR A 42 -14.78 3.21 5.55
N GLY A 43 -15.77 3.36 4.67
CA GLY A 43 -15.85 4.53 3.79
C GLY A 43 -14.70 4.67 2.77
N GLY A 44 -14.10 3.55 2.38
CA GLY A 44 -12.97 3.51 1.43
C GLY A 44 -11.60 3.75 2.05
N GLU A 45 -11.51 3.80 3.39
CA GLU A 45 -10.25 3.77 4.12
C GLU A 45 -9.67 2.36 4.21
N LEU A 46 -8.36 2.26 4.12
CA LEU A 46 -7.58 1.04 4.17
C LEU A 46 -6.49 1.19 5.23
N ALA A 47 -6.51 0.30 6.22
CA ALA A 47 -5.42 0.15 7.18
C ALA A 47 -4.28 -0.67 6.56
N VAL A 48 -3.07 -0.15 6.69
CA VAL A 48 -1.83 -0.72 6.18
C VAL A 48 -0.88 -0.92 7.36
N ALA A 49 -0.49 -2.15 7.63
CA ALA A 49 0.47 -2.49 8.67
C ALA A 49 1.86 -2.70 8.07
N ILE A 50 2.88 -2.13 8.72
CA ILE A 50 4.28 -2.28 8.33
C ILE A 50 5.00 -3.19 9.31
N HIS A 51 5.67 -4.19 8.75
CA HIS A 51 6.42 -5.20 9.47
C HIS A 51 7.91 -4.98 9.28
N ALA A 52 8.70 -5.34 10.29
CA ALA A 52 10.13 -5.48 10.10
C ALA A 52 10.40 -6.69 9.19
N ASP A 53 11.50 -6.66 8.43
CA ASP A 53 11.85 -7.79 7.55
C ASP A 53 12.08 -9.06 8.40
N GLY A 54 11.28 -10.11 8.13
CA GLY A 54 11.32 -11.37 8.89
C GLY A 54 10.51 -11.39 10.19
N SER A 55 9.74 -10.35 10.49
CA SER A 55 8.81 -10.30 11.63
C SER A 55 7.36 -10.36 11.17
N ASP A 56 6.55 -11.18 11.84
CA ASP A 56 5.10 -11.21 11.65
C ASP A 56 4.37 -10.17 12.52
N GLU A 57 5.06 -9.50 13.43
CA GLU A 57 4.50 -8.43 14.26
C GLU A 57 4.68 -7.06 13.56
N PRO A 58 3.59 -6.31 13.32
CA PRO A 58 3.68 -4.97 12.76
C PRO A 58 4.21 -3.98 13.80
N HIS A 59 5.04 -3.04 13.36
CA HIS A 59 5.61 -1.98 14.21
C HIS A 59 5.14 -0.57 13.81
N ASP A 60 4.42 -0.43 12.70
CA ASP A 60 3.91 0.85 12.22
C ASP A 60 2.59 0.68 11.46
N PHE A 61 1.69 1.66 11.55
CA PHE A 61 0.37 1.58 10.90
C PHE A 61 0.01 2.88 10.16
N PHE A 62 -0.49 2.72 8.94
CA PHE A 62 -0.95 3.81 8.09
C PHE A 62 -2.39 3.59 7.69
N THR A 63 -3.18 4.66 7.64
CA THR A 63 -4.49 4.64 7.00
C THR A 63 -4.40 5.43 5.70
N ILE A 64 -4.80 4.81 4.59
CA ILE A 64 -4.91 5.49 3.29
C ILE A 64 -6.34 5.42 2.78
N ARG A 65 -6.71 6.33 1.87
CA ARG A 65 -8.02 6.34 1.21
C ARG A 65 -7.86 6.55 -0.28
N LEU A 66 -8.68 5.88 -1.09
CA LEU A 66 -8.74 6.17 -2.51
C LEU A 66 -9.59 7.42 -2.77
N GLN A 67 -8.99 8.48 -3.31
CA GLN A 67 -9.65 9.71 -3.72
C GLN A 67 -9.26 10.04 -5.16
N ASN A 68 -10.26 10.27 -6.03
CA ASN A 68 -10.06 10.62 -7.43
C ASN A 68 -9.09 9.66 -8.18
N GLY A 69 -9.15 8.36 -7.84
CA GLY A 69 -8.30 7.33 -8.46
C GLY A 69 -6.89 7.20 -7.87
N LEU A 70 -6.55 7.95 -6.82
CA LEU A 70 -5.24 7.94 -6.16
C LEU A 70 -5.37 7.68 -4.67
N PHE A 71 -4.37 7.05 -4.07
CA PHE A 71 -4.33 6.88 -2.63
C PHE A 71 -3.77 8.13 -1.95
N VAL A 72 -4.48 8.60 -0.93
CA VAL A 72 -4.04 9.67 -0.04
C VAL A 72 -3.79 9.10 1.35
N LEU A 73 -2.76 9.58 2.03
CA LEU A 73 -2.54 9.30 3.45
C LEU A 73 -3.61 10.01 4.27
N VAL A 74 -4.30 9.26 5.13
CA VAL A 74 -5.34 9.76 6.05
C VAL A 74 -4.75 9.92 7.45
N SER A 75 -4.08 8.88 7.96
CA SER A 75 -3.45 8.90 9.28
C SER A 75 -2.22 8.01 9.34
N HIS A 76 -1.36 8.30 10.30
CA HIS A 76 -0.21 7.50 10.70
C HIS A 76 -0.31 7.35 12.22
N ASP A 77 -0.72 6.16 12.65
CA ASP A 77 -1.08 5.89 14.04
C ASP A 77 -0.29 4.67 14.55
N ALA A 78 -0.13 4.55 15.87
CA ALA A 78 0.55 3.39 16.48
C ALA A 78 -0.42 2.23 16.80
N GLU A 79 -1.72 2.39 16.51
CA GLU A 79 -2.74 1.40 16.88
C GLU A 79 -3.11 0.48 15.73
N GLU A 80 -3.20 -0.82 16.06
CA GLU A 80 -3.67 -1.85 15.16
C GLU A 80 -5.16 -1.67 14.89
N ARG A 81 -5.49 -1.36 13.63
CA ARG A 81 -6.86 -1.50 13.10
C ARG A 81 -6.98 -2.83 12.36
N ALA A 82 -8.21 -3.25 12.09
CA ALA A 82 -8.48 -4.39 11.20
C ALA A 82 -7.73 -4.19 9.87
N THR A 83 -6.58 -4.83 9.76
CA THR A 83 -5.58 -4.48 8.77
C THR A 83 -5.99 -5.06 7.43
N ALA A 84 -6.11 -4.18 6.43
CA ALA A 84 -6.45 -4.61 5.08
C ALA A 84 -5.19 -5.06 4.33
N TRP A 85 -4.05 -4.36 4.52
CA TRP A 85 -2.80 -4.59 3.80
C TRP A 85 -1.58 -4.69 4.71
N LYS A 86 -0.63 -5.57 4.33
CA LYS A 86 0.65 -5.75 5.01
C LYS A 86 1.83 -5.48 4.07
N PHE A 87 2.83 -4.75 4.54
CA PHE A 87 4.10 -4.53 3.85
C PHE A 87 5.27 -4.73 4.80
N SER A 88 6.39 -5.25 4.31
CA SER A 88 7.66 -5.17 5.03
C SER A 88 8.36 -3.84 4.75
N GLU A 89 9.29 -3.44 5.61
CA GLU A 89 10.19 -2.32 5.31
C GLU A 89 10.97 -2.51 4.00
N GLY A 90 11.45 -3.73 3.74
CA GLY A 90 12.13 -4.10 2.51
C GLY A 90 11.27 -3.83 1.28
N ASP A 91 9.97 -4.09 1.36
CA ASP A 91 9.04 -3.83 0.27
C ASP A 91 8.88 -2.33 -0.02
N LEU A 92 8.71 -1.52 1.02
CA LEU A 92 8.62 -0.06 0.88
C LEU A 92 9.89 0.49 0.23
N LYS A 93 11.06 0.01 0.67
CA LYS A 93 12.36 0.39 0.11
C LYS A 93 12.51 -0.06 -1.35
N GLU A 94 12.10 -1.28 -1.69
CA GLU A 94 12.17 -1.82 -3.05
C GLU A 94 11.30 -1.02 -4.03
N ILE A 95 10.05 -0.72 -3.63
CA ILE A 95 9.14 0.10 -4.44
C ILE A 95 9.70 1.52 -4.61
N ALA A 96 10.15 2.13 -3.51
CA ALA A 96 10.69 3.49 -3.54
C ALA A 96 11.97 3.61 -4.39
N ARG A 97 12.85 2.60 -4.35
CA ARG A 97 14.13 2.61 -5.09
C ARG A 97 13.99 2.23 -6.56
N ASN A 98 12.93 1.50 -6.94
CA ASN A 98 12.74 1.00 -8.31
C ASN A 98 11.44 1.51 -8.95
N PRO A 99 11.19 2.83 -9.02
CA PRO A 99 9.89 3.36 -9.43
C PRO A 99 9.44 2.91 -10.82
N ARG A 100 10.35 2.91 -11.82
CA ARG A 100 10.06 2.50 -13.19
C ARG A 100 9.58 1.06 -13.31
N LYS A 101 10.15 0.15 -12.51
CA LYS A 101 9.75 -1.27 -12.47
C LYS A 101 8.25 -1.43 -12.24
N TYR A 102 7.68 -0.62 -11.36
CA TYR A 102 6.27 -0.70 -10.96
C TYR A 102 5.35 0.22 -11.79
N ILE A 103 5.87 1.33 -12.30
CA ILE A 103 5.11 2.22 -13.19
C ILE A 103 4.92 1.57 -14.57
N ASP A 104 5.99 1.01 -15.14
CA ASP A 104 5.97 0.44 -16.49
C ASP A 104 5.28 -0.94 -16.53
N ASN A 105 5.20 -1.63 -15.38
CA ASN A 105 4.58 -2.95 -15.25
C ASN A 105 3.51 -2.98 -14.14
N PRO A 106 2.30 -2.43 -14.36
CA PRO A 106 1.25 -2.37 -13.34
C PRO A 106 0.80 -3.74 -12.81
N ALA A 107 1.01 -4.81 -13.57
CA ALA A 107 0.73 -6.18 -13.14
C ALA A 107 1.60 -6.62 -11.95
N LEU A 108 2.83 -6.12 -11.81
CA LEU A 108 3.68 -6.40 -10.66
C LEU A 108 3.09 -5.79 -9.39
N LEU A 109 2.59 -4.55 -9.48
CA LEU A 109 1.92 -3.88 -8.37
C LEU A 109 0.67 -4.65 -7.93
N ALA A 110 -0.16 -5.05 -8.90
CA ALA A 110 -1.38 -5.81 -8.65
C ALA A 110 -1.10 -7.20 -8.05
N ALA A 111 -0.09 -7.91 -8.57
CA ALA A 111 0.29 -9.24 -8.08
C ALA A 111 0.85 -9.19 -6.66
N GLU A 112 1.75 -8.24 -6.39
CA GLU A 112 2.28 -8.01 -5.04
C GLU A 112 1.14 -7.70 -4.07
N TRP A 113 0.23 -6.78 -4.43
CA TRP A 113 -0.90 -6.42 -3.57
C TRP A 113 -1.93 -7.52 -3.37
N MET A 114 -2.17 -8.37 -4.37
CA MET A 114 -3.07 -9.52 -4.25
C MET A 114 -2.50 -10.56 -3.29
N ARG A 115 -1.21 -10.91 -3.41
CA ARG A 115 -0.54 -11.85 -2.49
C ARG A 115 -0.63 -11.39 -1.04
N ARG A 116 -0.54 -10.08 -0.82
CA ARG A 116 -0.51 -9.45 0.52
C ARG A 116 -1.88 -9.25 1.16
N ARG A 117 -2.96 -9.38 0.37
CA ARG A 117 -4.34 -9.46 0.89
C ARG A 117 -4.72 -10.86 1.34
N VAL A 118 -4.08 -11.89 0.79
CA VAL A 118 -4.34 -13.29 1.16
C VAL A 118 -3.43 -13.66 2.34
N SER A 119 -3.64 -13.00 3.46
CA SER A 119 -3.52 -13.62 4.78
C SER A 119 -4.89 -13.51 5.42
N VAL A 120 -5.89 -14.11 4.75
CA VAL A 120 -7.14 -14.45 5.41
C VAL A 120 -6.78 -15.60 6.33
N SER A 121 -6.85 -15.33 7.63
CA SER A 121 -6.80 -16.35 8.67
C SER A 121 -7.85 -17.43 8.41
N ALA A 122 -7.43 -18.69 8.62
CA ALA A 122 -8.18 -19.95 8.62
C ALA A 122 -8.51 -20.58 7.25
#